data_AF-A0A936G8N7-F1
#
_entry.id   AF-A0A936G8N7-F1
#
_cell.length_a   1.000
_cell.length_b   1.000
_cell.length_c   1.000
_cell.angle_alpha   90.00
_cell.angle_beta   90.00
_cell.angle_gamma   90.00
#
_symmetry.space_group_name_H-M   'P 1'
#
loop_
_entity.id
_entity.type
_entity.pdbx_description
1 polymer ?
#
loop_
_entity_poly.entity_id
_entity_poly.type
_entity_poly.pdbx_seq_one_letter_code
_entity_poly.pdbx_strand_id
1 'polypeptide(L)'
;MVVLKRIAVTIYILVLLYLAGFAIGSAAREEMLIQIALPFAIILILGVRVLGERSELAGWAVFTVWLGSTYLQTGQTIETIIFVVYIGIALLGAFKSPYFLGLAWLFHPVWDFVPRELPDLLKDLPTACIMFDIPIGLYILWFTRKDRWKPFGKNAKSSSPAATS
;
A
#
# COMPACT_ATOMS: atom_id res chain seq x y z
N MET A 1 3.23 -25.85 -12.20
CA MET A 1 3.51 -24.43 -12.56
C MET A 1 2.79 -23.37 -11.71
N VAL A 2 1.51 -23.56 -11.32
CA VAL A 2 0.75 -22.53 -10.56
C VAL A 2 1.39 -22.20 -9.21
N VAL A 3 1.86 -23.19 -8.45
CA VAL A 3 2.51 -22.99 -7.15
C VAL A 3 3.80 -22.19 -7.28
N LEU A 4 4.67 -22.56 -8.23
CA LEU A 4 5.93 -21.85 -8.49
C LEU A 4 5.69 -20.37 -8.84
N LYS A 5 4.68 -20.07 -9.67
CA LYS A 5 4.29 -18.69 -9.99
C LYS A 5 3.85 -17.92 -8.74
N ARG A 6 3.07 -18.53 -7.85
CA ARG A 6 2.64 -17.89 -6.59
C ARG A 6 3.84 -17.60 -5.68
N ILE A 7 4.75 -18.55 -5.53
CA ILE A 7 5.98 -18.37 -4.76
C ILE A 7 6.80 -17.20 -5.32
N ALA A 8 7.01 -17.17 -6.64
CA ALA A 8 7.75 -16.08 -7.28
C ALA A 8 7.11 -14.71 -7.04
N VAL A 9 5.78 -14.60 -7.15
CA VAL A 9 5.04 -13.37 -6.84
C VAL A 9 5.21 -12.96 -5.37
N THR A 10 5.09 -13.90 -4.44
CA THR A 10 5.27 -13.61 -3.00
C THR A 10 6.67 -13.11 -2.72
N ILE A 11 7.70 -13.80 -3.23
CA ILE A 11 9.10 -13.38 -3.10
C ILE A 11 9.29 -11.98 -3.68
N TYR A 12 8.76 -11.73 -4.87
CA TYR A 12 8.86 -10.43 -5.51
C TYR A 12 8.24 -9.30 -4.67
N ILE A 13 7.05 -9.50 -4.10
CA ILE A 13 6.41 -8.51 -3.22
C ILE A 13 7.28 -8.25 -1.99
N LEU A 14 7.82 -9.31 -1.37
CA LEU A 14 8.72 -9.18 -0.21
C LEU A 14 10.01 -8.45 -0.54
N VAL A 15 10.58 -8.70 -1.73
CA VAL A 15 11.76 -7.99 -2.22
C VAL A 15 11.44 -6.51 -2.44
N LEU A 16 10.32 -6.18 -3.10
CA LEU A 16 9.92 -4.77 -3.26
C LEU A 16 9.70 -4.09 -1.90
N LEU A 17 9.08 -4.77 -0.95
CA LEU A 17 8.84 -4.25 0.40
C LEU A 17 10.16 -3.95 1.12
N TYR A 18 11.10 -4.90 1.08
CA TYR A 18 12.43 -4.74 1.65
C TYR A 18 13.18 -3.57 1.00
N LEU A 19 13.21 -3.52 -0.34
CA LEU A 19 13.87 -2.44 -1.08
C LEU A 19 13.25 -1.09 -0.77
N ALA A 20 11.93 -1.02 -0.56
CA ALA A 20 11.27 0.22 -0.19
C ALA A 20 11.63 0.70 1.22
N GLY A 21 11.59 -0.20 2.20
CA GLY A 21 12.06 0.13 3.56
C GLY A 21 13.53 0.56 3.57
N PHE A 22 14.39 -0.13 2.83
CA PHE A 22 15.79 0.21 2.70
C PHE A 22 15.99 1.58 2.04
N ALA A 23 15.32 1.85 0.91
CA ALA A 23 15.44 3.10 0.16
C ALA A 23 15.00 4.31 1.00
N ILE A 24 13.84 4.21 1.68
CA ILE A 24 13.37 5.27 2.59
C ILE A 24 14.35 5.48 3.73
N GLY A 25 14.81 4.39 4.38
CA GLY A 25 15.78 4.49 5.46
C GLY A 25 17.12 5.10 5.02
N SER A 26 17.56 4.82 3.79
CA SER A 26 18.75 5.44 3.20
C SER A 26 18.52 6.91 2.90
N ALA A 27 17.41 7.25 2.26
CA ALA A 27 17.09 8.63 1.91
C ALA A 27 16.87 9.53 3.13
N ALA A 28 16.34 8.98 4.23
CA ALA A 28 16.23 9.68 5.50
C ALA A 28 17.61 10.06 6.06
N ARG A 29 18.61 9.17 5.95
CA ARG A 29 19.97 9.46 6.43
C ARG A 29 20.72 10.47 5.56
N GLU A 30 20.36 10.57 4.28
CA GLU A 30 20.97 11.50 3.32
C GLU A 30 20.16 12.81 3.18
N GLU A 31 19.11 13.03 3.98
CA GLU A 31 18.23 14.20 3.90
C GLU A 31 17.58 14.40 2.51
N MET A 32 17.31 13.28 1.82
CA MET A 32 16.80 13.26 0.44
C MET A 32 15.32 12.86 0.33
N LEU A 33 14.62 12.65 1.46
CA LEU A 33 13.26 12.09 1.49
C LEU A 33 12.29 12.82 0.56
N ILE A 34 12.28 14.15 0.59
CA ILE A 34 11.34 14.97 -0.19
C ILE A 34 11.66 14.86 -1.69
N GLN A 35 12.94 14.95 -2.05
CA GLN A 35 13.42 14.97 -3.43
C GLN A 35 13.12 13.64 -4.14
N ILE A 36 13.23 12.51 -3.40
CA ILE A 36 13.02 11.19 -3.98
C ILE A 36 11.59 10.67 -3.83
N ALA A 37 10.73 11.28 -3.00
CA ALA A 37 9.41 10.77 -2.68
C ALA A 37 8.53 10.50 -3.91
N LEU A 38 8.37 11.48 -4.80
CA LEU A 38 7.56 11.32 -6.00
C LEU A 38 8.15 10.31 -7.00
N PRO A 39 9.45 10.37 -7.37
CA PRO A 39 10.08 9.32 -8.18
C PRO A 39 9.88 7.93 -7.58
N PHE A 40 10.02 7.83 -6.25
CA PHE A 40 9.90 6.57 -5.55
C PHE A 40 8.47 6.02 -5.56
N ALA A 41 7.45 6.87 -5.42
CA ALA A 41 6.05 6.47 -5.59
C ALA A 41 5.78 5.91 -6.98
N ILE A 42 6.30 6.56 -8.03
CA ILE A 42 6.14 6.10 -9.41
C ILE A 42 6.78 4.73 -9.60
N ILE A 43 8.02 4.54 -9.12
CA ILE A 43 8.73 3.27 -9.19
C ILE A 43 7.94 2.17 -8.47
N LEU A 44 7.42 2.46 -7.27
CA LEU A 44 6.62 1.50 -6.51
C LEU A 44 5.32 1.13 -7.24
N ILE A 45 4.59 2.11 -7.76
CA ILE A 45 3.37 1.88 -8.55
C ILE A 45 3.68 0.96 -9.74
N LEU A 46 4.71 1.26 -10.53
CA LEU A 46 5.10 0.44 -11.66
C LEU A 46 5.56 -0.96 -11.23
N GLY A 47 6.34 -1.03 -10.15
CA GLY A 47 6.85 -2.28 -9.58
C GLY A 47 5.74 -3.22 -9.12
N VAL A 48 4.67 -2.69 -8.51
CA VAL A 48 3.51 -3.49 -8.10
C VAL A 48 2.59 -3.78 -9.30
N ARG A 49 2.49 -2.86 -10.26
CA ARG A 49 1.65 -2.99 -11.46
C ARG A 49 1.98 -4.18 -12.35
N VAL A 50 3.26 -4.53 -12.46
CA VAL A 50 3.71 -5.64 -13.33
C VAL A 50 3.25 -7.01 -12.84
N LEU A 51 2.80 -7.14 -11.59
CA LEU A 51 2.31 -8.40 -11.02
C LEU A 51 1.00 -8.91 -11.65
N GLY A 52 0.27 -8.04 -12.36
CA GLY A 52 -1.06 -8.32 -12.88
C GLY A 52 -2.15 -8.20 -11.81
N GLU A 53 -3.41 -8.05 -12.23
CA GLU A 53 -4.51 -7.54 -11.38
C GLU A 53 -4.62 -8.17 -10.00
N ARG A 54 -4.69 -9.51 -9.94
CA ARG A 54 -4.92 -10.20 -8.66
C ARG A 54 -3.74 -10.06 -7.69
N SER A 55 -2.52 -10.15 -8.21
CA SER A 55 -1.30 -10.07 -7.41
C SER A 55 -0.93 -8.63 -7.08
N GLU A 56 -1.30 -7.69 -7.93
CA GLU A 56 -1.21 -6.25 -7.68
C GLU A 56 -2.10 -5.84 -6.50
N LEU A 57 -3.35 -6.30 -6.44
CA LEU A 57 -4.23 -6.06 -5.28
C LEU A 57 -3.62 -6.61 -3.98
N ALA A 58 -3.02 -7.82 -4.04
CA ALA A 58 -2.32 -8.39 -2.88
C ALA A 58 -1.12 -7.53 -2.48
N GLY A 59 -0.34 -7.06 -3.45
CA GLY A 59 0.79 -6.15 -3.24
C GLY A 59 0.33 -4.88 -2.53
N TRP A 60 -0.71 -4.20 -3.04
CA TRP A 60 -1.25 -3.00 -2.40
C TRP A 60 -1.74 -3.25 -0.98
N ALA A 61 -2.38 -4.38 -0.70
CA ALA A 61 -2.78 -4.73 0.67
C ALA A 61 -1.56 -4.90 1.59
N VAL A 62 -0.49 -5.57 1.13
CA VAL A 62 0.77 -5.70 1.88
C VAL A 62 1.42 -4.34 2.14
N PHE A 63 1.50 -3.48 1.11
CA PHE A 63 2.06 -2.15 1.28
C PHE A 63 1.21 -1.24 2.16
N THR A 64 -0.12 -1.41 2.20
CA THR A 64 -0.98 -0.72 3.17
C THR A 64 -0.71 -1.17 4.60
N VAL A 65 -0.42 -2.45 4.85
CA VAL A 65 0.02 -2.90 6.19
C VAL A 65 1.35 -2.25 6.56
N TRP A 66 2.30 -2.19 5.63
CA TRP A 66 3.59 -1.54 5.84
C TRP A 66 3.47 -0.03 6.07
N LEU A 67 2.58 0.65 5.35
CA LEU A 67 2.25 2.06 5.59
C LEU A 67 1.74 2.30 7.02
N GLY A 68 0.97 1.37 7.57
CA GLY A 68 0.55 1.42 8.98
C GLY A 68 1.69 1.22 9.98
N SER A 69 2.84 0.69 9.55
CA SER A 69 3.99 0.42 10.42
C SER A 69 4.99 1.59 10.51
N THR A 70 4.76 2.68 9.77
CA THR A 70 5.71 3.79 9.58
C THR A 70 6.30 4.37 10.88
N TYR A 71 5.54 4.38 11.97
CA TYR A 71 5.99 4.90 13.28
C TYR A 71 6.00 3.85 14.39
N LEU A 72 5.88 2.57 14.06
CA LEU A 72 5.78 1.50 15.07
C LEU A 72 7.04 1.44 15.95
N GLN A 73 8.20 1.79 15.40
CA GLN A 73 9.49 1.88 16.12
C GLN A 73 9.53 2.95 17.21
N THR A 74 8.61 3.91 17.23
CA THR A 74 8.53 4.93 18.30
C THR A 74 8.07 4.33 19.63
N GLY A 75 7.48 3.13 19.61
CA GLY A 75 6.98 2.45 20.81
C GLY A 75 5.69 3.06 21.38
N GLN A 76 5.12 4.07 20.74
CA GLN A 76 3.90 4.71 21.23
C GLN A 76 2.67 3.80 21.01
N THR A 77 1.82 3.70 22.04
CA THR A 77 0.59 2.88 21.99
C THR A 77 -0.31 3.28 20.83
N ILE A 78 -0.41 4.59 20.53
CA ILE A 78 -1.25 5.08 19.44
C ILE A 78 -0.80 4.57 18.08
N GLU A 79 0.52 4.48 17.84
CA GLU A 79 1.07 3.96 16.58
C GLU A 79 0.81 2.46 16.45
N THR A 80 0.80 1.72 17.57
CA THR A 80 0.40 0.30 17.58
C THR A 80 -1.09 0.13 17.23
N ILE A 81 -1.97 0.98 17.78
CA ILE A 81 -3.40 0.97 17.46
C ILE A 81 -3.60 1.25 15.97
N ILE A 82 -2.90 2.25 15.43
CA ILE A 82 -2.98 2.62 14.02
C ILE A 82 -2.48 1.51 13.12
N PHE A 83 -1.36 0.87 13.46
CA PHE A 83 -0.89 -0.30 12.74
C PHE A 83 -1.96 -1.40 12.65
N VAL A 84 -2.62 -1.73 13.77
CA VAL A 84 -3.72 -2.71 13.79
C VAL A 84 -4.90 -2.26 12.94
N VAL A 85 -5.26 -0.98 12.97
CA VAL A 85 -6.30 -0.40 12.10
C VAL A 85 -5.94 -0.56 10.63
N TYR A 86 -4.69 -0.28 10.23
CA TYR A 86 -4.22 -0.44 8.86
C TYR A 86 -4.22 -1.91 8.40
N ILE A 87 -3.96 -2.86 9.30
CA ILE A 87 -4.18 -4.30 9.01
C ILE A 87 -5.66 -4.55 8.67
N GLY A 88 -6.58 -4.04 9.49
CA GLY A 88 -8.01 -4.15 9.24
C GLY A 88 -8.43 -3.53 7.90
N ILE A 89 -7.92 -2.33 7.60
CA ILE A 89 -8.19 -1.62 6.34
C ILE A 89 -7.61 -2.39 5.15
N ALA A 90 -6.41 -2.95 5.26
CA ALA A 90 -5.80 -3.79 4.22
C ALA A 90 -6.65 -5.03 3.92
N LEU A 91 -7.17 -5.70 4.96
CA LEU A 91 -8.08 -6.83 4.80
C LEU A 91 -9.41 -6.43 4.14
N LEU A 92 -10.02 -5.32 4.58
CA LEU A 92 -11.22 -4.78 3.92
C LEU A 92 -10.95 -4.41 2.46
N GLY A 93 -9.77 -3.84 2.18
CA GLY A 93 -9.27 -3.55 0.84
C GLY A 93 -9.21 -4.76 -0.07
N ALA A 94 -8.57 -5.81 0.43
CA ALA A 94 -8.32 -7.04 -0.29
C ALA A 94 -9.59 -7.89 -0.51
N PHE A 95 -10.48 -7.96 0.49
CA PHE A 95 -11.62 -8.90 0.48
C PHE A 95 -12.99 -8.25 0.24
N LYS A 96 -13.15 -6.94 0.53
CA LYS A 96 -14.43 -6.23 0.38
C LYS A 96 -14.43 -5.22 -0.76
N SER A 97 -13.50 -4.25 -0.74
CA SER A 97 -13.45 -3.15 -1.70
C SER A 97 -12.08 -2.47 -1.75
N PRO A 98 -11.39 -2.40 -2.91
CA PRO A 98 -10.06 -1.78 -2.99
C PRO A 98 -10.05 -0.27 -2.68
N TYR A 99 -11.23 0.38 -2.63
CA TYR A 99 -11.37 1.75 -2.13
C TYR A 99 -10.79 1.95 -0.74
N PHE A 100 -10.87 0.93 0.14
CA PHE A 100 -10.27 1.00 1.48
C PHE A 100 -8.75 1.18 1.42
N LEU A 101 -8.08 0.55 0.46
CA LEU A 101 -6.64 0.72 0.27
C LEU A 101 -6.34 2.16 -0.16
N GLY A 102 -7.02 2.65 -1.22
CA GLY A 102 -6.80 4.00 -1.74
C GLY A 102 -7.03 5.09 -0.68
N LEU A 103 -8.08 4.94 0.13
CA LEU A 103 -8.35 5.86 1.24
C LEU A 103 -7.32 5.77 2.36
N ALA A 104 -6.78 4.59 2.67
CA ALA A 104 -5.69 4.45 3.65
C ALA A 104 -4.49 5.30 3.25
N TRP A 105 -4.08 5.21 1.99
CA TRP A 105 -2.97 5.99 1.44
C TRP A 105 -3.26 7.50 1.47
N LEU A 106 -4.46 7.94 1.10
CA LEU A 106 -4.79 9.38 1.16
C LEU A 106 -4.95 9.91 2.58
N PHE A 107 -5.30 9.06 3.54
CA PHE A 107 -5.45 9.45 4.95
C PHE A 107 -4.10 9.47 5.68
N HIS A 108 -3.12 8.69 5.26
CA HIS A 108 -1.83 8.60 5.93
C HIS A 108 -1.10 9.95 6.07
N PRO A 109 -1.03 10.82 5.05
CA PRO A 109 -0.48 12.16 5.23
C PRO A 109 -1.23 12.96 6.29
N VAL A 110 -2.55 12.82 6.41
CA VAL A 110 -3.33 13.50 7.46
C VAL A 110 -2.88 13.03 8.85
N TRP A 111 -2.60 11.74 9.00
CA TRP A 111 -2.01 11.19 10.23
C TRP A 111 -0.61 11.75 10.48
N ASP A 112 0.21 11.88 9.45
CA ASP A 112 1.58 12.42 9.57
C ASP A 112 1.63 13.84 10.13
N PHE A 113 0.65 14.68 9.82
CA PHE A 113 0.59 16.05 10.32
C PHE A 113 -0.05 16.19 11.72
N VAL A 114 -0.47 15.09 12.36
CA VAL A 114 -0.92 15.13 13.75
C VAL A 114 0.25 15.53 14.66
N PRO A 115 0.17 16.63 15.43
CA PRO A 115 1.27 17.11 16.24
C PRO A 115 1.76 16.05 17.24
N ARG A 116 3.00 15.59 17.07
CA ARG A 116 3.69 14.66 17.95
C ARG A 116 5.20 14.79 17.80
N GLU A 117 5.93 14.32 18.80
CA GLU A 117 7.39 14.29 18.72
C GLU A 117 7.83 13.14 17.81
N LEU A 118 8.59 13.49 16.78
CA LEU A 118 9.22 12.55 15.86
C LEU A 118 10.74 12.59 16.05
N PRO A 119 11.43 11.44 15.94
CA PRO A 119 12.90 11.41 15.86
C PRO A 119 13.40 12.34 14.75
N ASP A 120 14.59 12.93 14.94
CA ASP A 120 15.19 13.87 13.97
C ASP A 120 15.21 13.30 12.54
N LEU A 121 15.56 12.02 12.42
CA LEU A 121 15.61 11.28 11.15
C LEU A 121 14.28 11.25 10.38
N LEU A 122 13.14 11.48 11.06
CA LEU A 122 11.80 11.38 10.49
C LEU A 122 11.09 12.74 10.37
N LYS A 123 11.77 13.86 10.68
CA LYS A 123 11.16 15.20 10.66
C LYS A 123 10.60 15.60 9.30
N ASP A 124 11.28 15.22 8.23
CA ASP A 124 10.85 15.52 6.86
C ASP A 124 9.84 14.51 6.31
N LEU A 125 9.61 13.41 7.04
CA LEU A 125 8.76 12.32 6.58
C LEU A 125 7.31 12.76 6.28
N PRO A 126 6.64 13.57 7.11
CA PRO A 126 5.29 14.06 6.80
C PRO A 126 5.19 14.78 5.45
N THR A 127 6.19 15.60 5.11
CA THR A 127 6.22 16.33 3.86
C THR A 127 6.49 15.40 2.68
N ALA A 128 7.43 14.47 2.84
CA ALA A 128 7.72 13.46 1.83
C ALA A 128 6.51 12.53 1.58
N CYS A 129 5.75 12.17 2.62
CA CYS A 129 4.56 11.33 2.51
C CYS A 129 3.44 11.98 1.69
N ILE A 130 3.28 13.31 1.68
CA ILE A 130 2.36 13.98 0.73
C ILE A 130 2.73 13.60 -0.71
N MET A 131 4.01 13.69 -1.05
CA MET A 131 4.50 13.43 -2.41
C MET A 131 4.54 11.94 -2.74
N PHE A 132 4.64 11.07 -1.74
CA PHE A 132 4.67 9.62 -1.90
C PHE A 132 3.27 9.00 -1.94
N ASP A 133 2.44 9.32 -0.94
CA ASP A 133 1.17 8.64 -0.70
C ASP A 133 0.05 9.12 -1.61
N ILE A 134 -0.03 10.43 -1.90
CA ILE A 134 -1.13 10.98 -2.71
C ILE A 134 -1.14 10.33 -4.10
N PRO A 135 -0.02 10.27 -4.85
CA PRO A 135 0.00 9.58 -6.14
C PRO A 135 -0.45 8.11 -6.05
N ILE A 136 -0.03 7.40 -5.01
CA ILE A 136 -0.37 5.98 -4.80
C ILE A 136 -1.87 5.83 -4.48
N GLY A 137 -2.40 6.62 -3.55
CA GLY A 137 -3.81 6.63 -3.19
C GLY A 137 -4.70 6.96 -4.38
N LEU A 138 -4.35 8.00 -5.15
CA LEU A 138 -5.07 8.39 -6.37
C LEU A 138 -5.00 7.30 -7.45
N TYR A 139 -3.82 6.69 -7.64
CA TYR A 139 -3.64 5.55 -8.53
C TYR A 139 -4.59 4.40 -8.17
N ILE A 140 -4.63 4.01 -6.88
CA ILE A 140 -5.50 2.95 -6.39
C ILE A 140 -6.98 3.34 -6.60
N LEU A 141 -7.40 4.54 -6.22
CA LEU A 141 -8.79 4.97 -6.41
C LEU A 141 -9.21 4.98 -7.88
N TRP A 142 -8.36 5.49 -8.76
CA TRP A 142 -8.62 5.54 -10.19
C TRP A 142 -8.83 4.14 -10.78
N PHE A 143 -7.92 3.21 -10.49
CA PHE A 143 -8.03 1.85 -11.03
C PHE A 143 -9.09 1.01 -10.33
N THR A 144 -9.45 1.33 -9.09
CA THR A 144 -10.62 0.76 -8.43
C THR A 144 -11.90 1.20 -9.15
N ARG A 145 -12.03 2.49 -9.49
CA ARG A 145 -13.15 3.01 -10.28
C ARG A 145 -13.25 2.40 -11.68
N LYS A 146 -12.13 1.95 -12.24
CA LYS A 146 -12.06 1.22 -13.53
C LYS A 146 -12.28 -0.28 -13.39
N ASP A 147 -12.75 -0.76 -12.23
CA ASP A 147 -13.01 -2.17 -11.94
C ASP A 147 -11.82 -3.11 -12.20
N ARG A 148 -10.60 -2.58 -12.09
CA ARG A 148 -9.37 -3.33 -12.37
C ARG A 148 -9.18 -4.52 -11.45
N TRP A 149 -9.52 -4.35 -10.17
CA TRP A 149 -9.30 -5.38 -9.15
C TRP A 149 -10.62 -5.90 -8.61
N LYS A 150 -10.77 -7.22 -8.67
CA LYS A 150 -11.87 -7.92 -8.02
C LYS A 150 -11.41 -8.34 -6.61
N PRO A 151 -12.16 -7.99 -5.55
CA PRO A 151 -11.86 -8.45 -4.21
C PRO A 151 -11.72 -9.96 -4.14
N PHE A 152 -10.81 -10.45 -3.30
CA PHE A 152 -10.63 -11.88 -3.09
C PHE A 152 -11.92 -12.52 -2.56
N GLY A 153 -12.19 -13.75 -2.99
CA GLY A 153 -13.42 -14.48 -2.64
C GLY A 153 -14.60 -14.21 -3.58
N LYS A 154 -14.61 -13.10 -4.32
CA LYS A 154 -15.60 -12.88 -5.39
C LYS A 154 -15.14 -13.60 -6.68
N ASN A 155 -15.48 -14.88 -6.80
CA ASN A 155 -15.31 -15.60 -8.06
C ASN A 155 -16.31 -15.08 -9.11
N ALA A 156 -15.85 -14.93 -10.35
CA ALA A 156 -16.65 -14.57 -11.52
C ALA A 156 -17.59 -15.70 -11.99
N LYS A 157 -18.33 -16.33 -11.08
CA LYS A 157 -19.32 -17.37 -11.40
C LYS A 157 -20.66 -17.05 -10.74
N SER A 158 -21.49 -16.30 -11.46
CA SER A 158 -22.95 -16.44 -11.44
C SER A 158 -23.55 -15.84 -12.71
N SER A 159 -23.10 -16.29 -13.87
CA SER A 159 -23.89 -16.19 -15.10
C SER A 159 -24.09 -17.60 -15.63
N SER A 160 -24.87 -18.40 -14.91
CA SER A 160 -25.66 -19.42 -15.60
C SER A 160 -26.66 -18.64 -16.45
N PRO A 161 -26.66 -18.80 -17.78
CA PRO A 161 -27.79 -18.32 -18.56
C PRO A 161 -29.05 -18.99 -18.02
N ALA A 162 -30.06 -18.20 -17.68
CA ALA A 162 -31.38 -18.71 -17.41
C ALA A 162 -31.81 -19.52 -18.63
N ALA A 163 -31.98 -20.83 -18.46
CA ALA A 163 -32.62 -21.66 -19.46
C ALA A 163 -34.04 -21.14 -19.62
N THR A 164 -34.32 -20.49 -20.74
CA THR A 164 -35.67 -20.18 -21.18
C THR A 164 -36.35 -21.50 -21.53
N SER A 165 -37.31 -21.90 -20.70
CA SER A 165 -38.33 -22.91 -21.01
C SER A 165 -39.54 -22.24 -21.67
#